data_AF-A0A9X7ZU40-F1
#
_entry.id   AF-A0A9X7ZU40-F1
#
_cell.length_a   1.000
_cell.length_b   1.000
_cell.length_c   1.000
_cell.angle_alpha   90.00
_cell.angle_beta   90.00
_cell.angle_gamma   90.00
#
_symmetry.space_group_name_H-M   'P 1'
#
loop_
_entity.id
_entity.type
_entity.pdbx_description
1 polymer ?
#
loop_
_entity_poly.entity_id
_entity_poly.type
_entity_poly.pdbx_seq_one_letter_code
_entity_poly.pdbx_strand_id
1 'polypeptide(L)'
;MASRIIEGYKLYKNNDVIIEHYEPDHVIFKVKNNKNTDYYIVSMIYGYWNCDCADYQFRNQQNPGSFYCKHLQAAQFKLHDLLENKKEGNS
;
A
#
# COMPACT_ATOMS: atom_id res chain seq x y z
N MET A 1 3.72 -11.30 11.07
CA MET A 1 3.76 -11.07 9.61
C MET A 1 2.47 -11.55 8.95
N ALA A 2 2.11 -12.83 9.09
CA ALA A 2 0.94 -13.45 8.46
C ALA A 2 -0.41 -12.69 8.65
N SER A 3 -0.73 -12.23 9.87
CA SER A 3 -1.97 -11.45 10.12
C SER A 3 -2.06 -10.18 9.28
N ARG A 4 -0.92 -9.48 9.09
CA ARG A 4 -0.90 -8.19 8.37
C ARG A 4 -1.11 -8.36 6.87
N ILE A 5 -0.62 -9.46 6.29
CA ILE A 5 -0.84 -9.79 4.88
C ILE A 5 -2.34 -10.05 4.65
N ILE A 6 -2.96 -10.86 5.52
CA ILE A 6 -4.39 -11.17 5.45
C ILE A 6 -5.25 -9.90 5.62
N GLU A 7 -4.91 -9.06 6.60
CA GLU A 7 -5.62 -7.78 6.81
C GLU A 7 -5.43 -6.82 5.63
N GLY A 8 -4.22 -6.77 5.04
CA GLY A 8 -3.96 -5.98 3.83
C GLY A 8 -4.78 -6.47 2.64
N TYR A 9 -4.88 -7.79 2.46
CA TYR A 9 -5.71 -8.39 1.41
C TYR A 9 -7.20 -8.04 1.59
N LYS A 10 -7.71 -8.05 2.82
CA LYS A 10 -9.10 -7.64 3.12
C LYS A 10 -9.35 -6.18 2.74
N LEU A 11 -8.45 -5.27 3.10
CA LEU A 11 -8.54 -3.84 2.70
C LEU A 11 -8.56 -3.70 1.18
N TYR A 12 -7.65 -4.38 0.48
CA TYR A 12 -7.61 -4.40 -0.97
C TYR A 12 -8.93 -4.90 -1.59
N LYS A 13 -9.47 -6.03 -1.12
CA LYS A 13 -10.72 -6.62 -1.63
C LYS A 13 -11.95 -5.76 -1.39
N ASN A 14 -11.95 -4.95 -0.33
CA ASN A 14 -13.05 -4.06 0.00
C ASN A 14 -13.05 -2.75 -0.81
N ASN A 15 -12.19 -2.62 -1.83
CA ASN A 15 -11.96 -1.37 -2.57
C ASN A 15 -11.55 -0.19 -1.67
N ASP A 16 -10.82 -0.47 -0.59
CA ASP A 16 -10.33 0.54 0.33
C ASP A 16 -8.95 1.10 -0.06
N VAL A 17 -8.52 0.89 -1.32
CA VAL A 17 -7.25 1.34 -1.87
C VAL A 17 -7.47 2.13 -3.16
N ILE A 18 -7.12 3.41 -3.14
CA ILE A 18 -7.22 4.35 -4.26
C ILE A 18 -5.80 4.67 -4.74
N ILE A 19 -5.59 4.70 -6.05
CA ILE A 19 -4.33 5.14 -6.66
C ILE A 19 -4.48 6.64 -6.95
N GLU A 20 -3.67 7.46 -6.28
CA GLU A 20 -3.69 8.91 -6.48
C GLU A 20 -2.68 9.35 -7.55
N HIS A 21 -1.55 8.66 -7.63
CA HIS A 21 -0.50 8.96 -8.58
C HIS A 21 0.23 7.68 -8.98
N TYR A 22 0.57 7.54 -10.26
CA TYR A 22 1.29 6.39 -10.80
C TYR A 22 2.27 6.82 -11.89
N GLU A 23 3.55 6.67 -11.59
CA GLU A 23 4.70 6.77 -12.49
C GLU A 23 5.63 5.57 -12.23
N PRO A 24 6.55 5.22 -13.16
CA PRO A 24 7.40 4.04 -13.03
C PRO A 24 8.16 3.94 -11.69
N ASP A 25 8.68 5.08 -11.20
CA ASP A 25 9.50 5.14 -9.97
C ASP A 25 8.76 5.75 -8.77
N HIS A 26 7.49 6.12 -8.97
CA HIS A 26 6.70 6.85 -7.99
C HIS A 26 5.24 6.43 -8.02
N VAL A 27 4.75 5.81 -6.95
CA VAL A 27 3.33 5.48 -6.85
C VAL A 27 2.80 5.94 -5.49
N ILE A 28 1.69 6.66 -5.49
CA ILE A 28 0.99 7.10 -4.28
C ILE A 28 -0.39 6.46 -4.24
N PHE A 29 -0.72 5.89 -3.09
CA PHE A 29 -1.99 5.31 -2.77
C PHE A 29 -2.61 6.00 -1.55
N LYS A 30 -3.93 6.11 -1.56
CA LYS A 30 -4.73 6.32 -0.35
C LYS A 30 -5.32 5.00 0.09
N VAL A 31 -5.02 4.56 1.31
CA VAL A 31 -5.56 3.32 1.89
C VAL A 31 -6.41 3.66 3.10
N LYS A 32 -7.67 3.20 3.17
CA LYS A 32 -8.51 3.55 4.34
C LYS A 32 -7.89 3.11 5.65
N ASN A 33 -8.10 3.94 6.66
CA ASN A 33 -7.77 3.60 8.04
C ASN A 33 -8.71 2.53 8.60
N ASN A 34 -8.35 1.94 9.74
CA ASN A 34 -9.14 0.90 10.41
C ASN A 34 -10.56 1.33 10.82
N LYS A 35 -10.81 2.64 10.91
CA LYS A 35 -12.11 3.19 11.30
C LYS A 35 -12.98 3.50 10.07
N ASN A 36 -12.45 3.31 8.85
CA ASN A 36 -13.07 3.70 7.58
C ASN A 36 -13.52 5.17 7.50
N THR A 37 -12.93 6.05 8.31
CA THR A 37 -13.29 7.47 8.37
C THR A 37 -12.32 8.38 7.63
N ASP A 38 -11.12 7.88 7.33
CA ASP A 38 -10.03 8.65 6.70
C ASP A 38 -9.07 7.70 5.97
N TYR A 39 -8.08 8.26 5.27
CA TYR A 39 -7.07 7.55 4.51
C TYR A 39 -5.67 7.77 5.09
N TYR A 40 -4.86 6.72 5.04
CA TYR A 40 -3.42 6.77 5.17
C TYR A 40 -2.79 6.91 3.78
N ILE A 41 -1.76 7.73 3.68
CA ILE A 41 -0.92 7.81 2.49
C ILE A 41 0.09 6.66 2.52
N VAL A 42 0.09 5.89 1.45
CA VAL A 42 1.09 4.88 1.16
C VAL A 42 1.82 5.27 -0.11
N SER A 43 3.14 5.28 -0.09
CA SER A 43 3.94 5.65 -1.26
C SER A 43 5.05 4.65 -1.50
N MET A 44 5.33 4.39 -2.78
CA MET A 44 6.57 3.78 -3.24
C MET A 44 7.35 4.87 -3.97
N ILE A 45 8.48 5.29 -3.40
CA ILE A 45 9.32 6.34 -3.95
C ILE A 45 10.74 5.79 -4.04
N TYR A 46 11.32 5.76 -5.26
CA TYR A 46 12.66 5.20 -5.51
C TYR A 46 12.84 3.77 -4.96
N GLY A 47 11.80 2.93 -5.06
CA GLY A 47 11.81 1.56 -4.54
C GLY A 47 11.54 1.42 -3.04
N TYR A 48 11.46 2.53 -2.29
CA TYR A 48 11.18 2.51 -0.86
C TYR A 48 9.68 2.66 -0.57
N TRP A 49 9.14 1.71 0.17
CA TRP A 49 7.75 1.69 0.59
C TRP A 49 7.57 2.38 1.92
N ASN A 50 6.67 3.37 1.94
CA ASN A 50 6.39 4.23 3.07
C ASN A 50 4.89 4.27 3.35
N CYS A 51 4.53 4.40 4.63
CA CYS A 51 3.14 4.59 5.05
C CYS A 51 3.09 5.58 6.21
N ASP A 52 2.18 6.54 6.19
CA ASP A 52 2.01 7.52 7.28
C ASP A 52 1.24 6.97 8.50
N CYS A 53 0.84 5.69 8.51
CA CYS A 53 0.14 5.12 9.66
C CYS A 53 1.06 4.99 10.89
N ALA A 54 0.48 5.17 12.07
CA ALA A 54 1.24 5.19 13.33
C ALA A 54 2.07 3.92 13.59
N ASP A 55 1.54 2.71 13.28
CA ASP A 55 2.28 1.44 13.47
C ASP A 55 3.52 1.36 12.56
N TYR A 56 3.42 1.89 11.33
CA TYR A 56 4.57 1.97 10.44
C TYR A 56 5.58 3.01 10.94
N GLN A 57 5.13 4.24 11.21
CA GLN A 57 6.01 5.34 11.60
C GLN A 57 6.82 5.01 12.86
N PHE A 58 6.17 4.46 13.89
CA PHE A 58 6.83 4.07 15.13
C PHE A 58 7.95 3.04 14.92
N ARG A 59 7.73 2.05 14.05
CA ARG A 59 8.70 0.97 13.81
C ARG A 59 9.77 1.36 12.81
N ASN A 60 9.41 2.12 11.77
CA ASN A 60 10.35 2.61 10.78
C ASN A 60 11.37 3.57 11.38
N GLN A 61 10.99 4.34 12.41
CA GLN A 61 11.94 5.18 13.17
C GLN A 61 12.97 4.35 13.95
N GLN A 62 12.63 3.14 14.37
CA GLN A 62 13.53 2.28 15.15
C GLN A 62 14.40 1.40 14.25
N ASN A 63 13.85 0.92 13.14
CA ASN A 63 14.56 0.10 12.17
C ASN A 63 14.01 0.35 10.75
N PRO A 64 14.55 1.34 10.02
CA PRO A 64 14.03 1.75 8.72
C PRO A 64 13.98 0.60 7.71
N GLY A 65 12.86 0.48 7.00
CA GLY A 65 12.68 -0.53 5.94
C GLY A 65 12.50 -1.97 6.44
N SER A 66 12.64 -2.24 7.73
CA SER A 66 12.49 -3.60 8.29
C SER A 66 11.05 -3.99 8.58
N PHE A 67 10.08 -3.12 8.29
CA PHE A 67 8.71 -3.29 8.71
C PHE A 67 7.71 -3.04 7.59
N TYR A 68 6.72 -3.92 7.50
CA TYR A 68 5.61 -3.83 6.56
C TYR A 68 4.28 -3.84 7.31
N CYS A 69 3.57 -2.71 7.26
CA CYS A 69 2.22 -2.60 7.80
C CYS A 69 1.19 -3.17 6.79
N LYS A 70 -0.04 -3.38 7.25
CA LYS A 70 -1.12 -3.90 6.38
C LYS A 70 -1.51 -2.97 5.23
N HIS A 71 -1.33 -1.65 5.38
CA HIS A 71 -1.64 -0.70 4.30
C HIS A 71 -0.62 -0.82 3.16
N LEU A 72 0.65 -1.07 3.48
CA LEU A 72 1.67 -1.40 2.49
C LEU A 72 1.31 -2.68 1.72
N GLN A 73 0.87 -3.72 2.43
CA GLN A 73 0.41 -4.97 1.80
C GLN A 73 -0.79 -4.71 0.86
N ALA A 74 -1.79 -3.94 1.31
CA ALA A 74 -2.96 -3.59 0.51
C ALA A 74 -2.58 -2.83 -0.77
N ALA A 75 -1.67 -1.85 -0.67
CA ALA A 75 -1.16 -1.09 -1.81
C ALA A 75 -0.40 -1.98 -2.81
N GLN A 76 0.38 -2.95 -2.34
CA GLN A 76 1.08 -3.91 -3.21
C GLN A 76 0.11 -4.80 -4.00
N PHE A 77 -0.96 -5.29 -3.38
CA PHE A 77 -2.00 -6.04 -4.12
C PHE A 77 -2.65 -5.18 -5.20
N LYS A 78 -2.97 -3.92 -4.88
CA LYS A 78 -3.55 -2.99 -5.85
C LYS A 78 -2.57 -2.66 -7.00
N LEU A 79 -1.28 -2.53 -6.69
CA LEU A 79 -0.24 -2.31 -7.69
C LEU A 79 -0.12 -3.51 -8.63
N HIS A 80 -0.16 -4.73 -8.10
CA HIS A 80 -0.09 -5.95 -8.91
C HIS A 80 -1.23 -6.00 -9.93
N ASP A 81 -2.48 -5.75 -9.51
CA ASP A 81 -3.62 -5.68 -10.42
C ASP A 81 -3.42 -4.65 -11.54
N LEU A 82 -2.90 -3.47 -11.21
CA LEU A 82 -2.63 -2.42 -12.20
C LEU A 82 -1.60 -2.90 -13.23
N LEU A 83 -0.56 -3.60 -12.79
CA LEU A 83 0.49 -4.11 -13.66
C LEU A 83 0.00 -5.24 -14.56
N GLU A 84 -0.84 -6.15 -14.05
CA GLU A 84 -1.41 -7.23 -14.87
C GLU A 84 -2.43 -6.69 -15.88
N ASN A 85 -3.33 -5.78 -15.47
CA ASN A 85 -4.30 -5.17 -16.40
C ASN A 85 -3.62 -4.38 -17.53
N LYS A 86 -2.46 -3.78 -17.27
CA LYS A 86 -1.66 -3.11 -18.33
C LYS A 86 -1.06 -4.09 -19.33
N LYS A 87 -0.77 -5.34 -18.95
CA LYS A 87 -0.28 -6.35 -19.88
C LYS A 87 -1.40 -6.80 -20.82
N GLU A 88 -2.61 -6.97 -20.30
CA GLU A 88 -3.78 -7.40 -21.08
C GLU A 88 -4.25 -6.32 -22.07
N GLY A 89 -4.13 -5.03 -21.73
CA GLY A 89 -4.49 -3.91 -22.63
C GLY A 89 -3.49 -3.63 -23.77
N ASN A 90 -2.35 -4.31 -23.79
CA ASN A 90 -1.33 -4.22 -24.86
C ASN A 90 -1.29 -5.50 -25.73
N SER A 91 -2.31 -6.35 -25.63
CA SER A 91 -2.46 -7.60 -26.41
C SER A 91 -3.37 -7.43 -27.61
#